data_AF-L0WIE6-F1
#
_entry.id   AF-L0WIE6-F1
#
_cell.length_a   1.000
_cell.length_b   1.000
_cell.length_c   1.000
_cell.angle_alpha   90.00
_cell.angle_beta   90.00
_cell.angle_gamma   90.00
#
_symmetry.space_group_name_H-M   'P 1'
#
loop_
_entity.id
_entity.type
_entity.pdbx_description
1 polymer ?
#
loop_
_entity_poly.entity_id
_entity_poly.type
_entity_poly.pdbx_seq_one_letter_code
_entity_poly.pdbx_strand_id
1 'polypeptide(L)' 'MLKCRHAVDKADALVDGTPLSRRERLALRFHLLICHHCRRYLRQLRALLGSLPRQEDALDDARTQAILDKLDPPQSH' A
#
# COMPACT_ATOMS: atom_id res chain seq x y z
N MET A 1 -1.24 -21.78 9.91
CA MET A 1 -1.17 -21.73 8.44
C MET A 1 -1.71 -20.39 7.95
N LEU A 2 -0.85 -19.47 7.51
CA LEU A 2 -1.33 -18.32 6.76
C LEU A 2 -1.81 -18.83 5.40
N LYS A 3 -3.09 -18.63 5.07
CA LYS A 3 -3.58 -18.85 3.71
C LYS A 3 -2.95 -17.80 2.79
N CYS A 4 -2.64 -18.18 1.55
CA CYS A 4 -2.11 -17.28 0.52
C CYS A 4 -2.96 -16.00 0.38
N ARG A 5 -4.28 -16.10 0.60
CA ARG A 5 -5.20 -14.96 0.64
C ARG A 5 -4.83 -13.90 1.70
N HIS A 6 -4.46 -14.30 2.91
CA HIS A 6 -4.01 -13.36 3.94
C HIS A 6 -2.67 -12.70 3.59
N ALA A 7 -1.82 -13.37 2.80
CA ALA A 7 -0.58 -12.78 2.32
C ALA A 7 -0.83 -11.73 1.22
N VAL A 8 -1.87 -11.91 0.40
CA VAL A 8 -2.32 -10.95 -0.62
C VAL A 8 -3.04 -9.76 0.03
N ASP A 9 -3.97 -10.01 0.96
CA ASP A 9 -4.67 -8.96 1.74
C ASP A 9 -3.70 -8.02 2.47
N LYS A 10 -2.58 -8.58 2.96
CA LYS A 10 -1.54 -7.81 3.65
C LYS A 10 -0.40 -7.35 2.73
N ALA A 11 -0.47 -7.65 1.43
CA ALA A 11 0.57 -7.27 0.48
C ALA A 11 0.57 -5.76 0.25
N ASP A 12 -0.60 -5.14 0.12
CA ASP A 12 -0.72 -3.68 -0.05
C ASP A 12 -0.17 -2.96 1.18
N ALA A 13 -0.62 -3.33 2.39
CA ALA A 13 -0.08 -2.80 3.65
C ALA A 13 1.45 -3.03 3.81
N LEU A 14 1.99 -4.11 3.25
CA LEU A 14 3.43 -4.39 3.26
C LEU A 14 4.19 -3.50 2.27
N VAL A 15 3.60 -3.15 1.12
CA VAL A 15 4.25 -2.34 0.10
C VAL A 15 4.07 -0.83 0.35
N ASP A 16 2.95 -0.44 0.95
CA ASP A 16 2.66 0.93 1.38
C ASP A 16 3.40 1.33 2.67
N GLY A 17 4.04 0.37 3.35
CA GLY A 17 4.86 0.66 4.53
C GLY A 17 4.07 0.80 5.84
N THR A 18 2.78 0.47 5.84
CA THR A 18 1.95 0.44 7.06
C THR A 18 2.58 -0.46 8.13
N PRO A 19 2.63 -0.05 9.41
CA PRO A 19 3.27 -0.81 10.46
C PRO A 19 2.53 -2.12 10.76
N LEU A 20 2.92 -3.20 10.07
CA LEU A 20 2.54 -4.56 10.41
C LEU A 20 3.20 -4.99 11.73
N SER A 21 2.50 -5.74 12.58
CA SER A 21 3.06 -6.25 13.82
C SER A 21 4.27 -7.15 13.55
N ARG A 22 5.33 -7.07 14.38
CA ARG A 22 6.59 -7.83 14.18
C ARG A 22 6.36 -9.34 13.97
N ARG A 23 5.37 -9.93 14.66
CA ARG A 23 4.97 -11.34 14.52
C ARG A 23 4.42 -11.66 13.13
N GLU A 24 3.62 -10.77 12.56
CA GLU A 24 3.01 -10.94 11.24
C GLU A 24 4.06 -10.84 10.14
N ARG A 25 5.01 -9.92 10.29
CA ARG A 25 6.17 -9.79 9.40
C ARG A 25 7.00 -11.08 9.37
N LEU A 26 7.22 -11.70 10.53
CA LEU A 26 7.95 -12.96 10.63
C LEU A 26 7.17 -14.11 9.97
N ALA A 27 5.87 -14.24 10.28
CA ALA A 27 5.01 -15.26 9.69
C ALA A 27 4.91 -15.15 8.16
N LEU A 28 4.83 -13.92 7.64
CA LEU A 28 4.83 -13.67 6.20
C LEU A 28 6.19 -14.02 5.57
N ARG A 29 7.31 -13.67 6.21
CA ARG A 29 8.65 -14.08 5.74
C ARG A 29 8.79 -15.59 5.64
N PHE A 30 8.39 -16.34 6.67
CA PHE A 30 8.40 -17.80 6.64
C PHE A 30 7.49 -18.35 5.53
N HIS A 31 6.30 -17.78 5.36
CA HIS A 31 5.41 -18.19 4.28
C HIS A 31 6.01 -17.96 2.89
N LEU A 32 6.68 -16.83 2.66
CA LEU A 32 7.34 -16.52 1.38
C LEU A 32 8.57 -17.38 1.10
N LEU A 33 9.21 -17.92 2.13
CA LEU A 33 10.30 -18.90 1.99
C LEU A 33 9.78 -20.25 1.51
N ILE A 34 8.58 -20.65 1.92
CA ILE A 34 7.96 -21.95 1.60
C ILE A 34 7.12 -21.88 0.31
N CYS A 35 6.41 -20.77 0.08
CA CYS A 35 5.47 -20.60 -1.02
C CYS A 35 6.05 -19.76 -2.16
N HIS A 36 6.47 -20.43 -3.24
CA HIS A 36 7.01 -19.77 -4.43
C HIS A 36 5.98 -18.90 -5.16
N HIS A 37 4.69 -19.26 -5.13
CA HIS A 37 3.62 -18.49 -5.79
C HIS A 37 3.47 -17.09 -5.18
N CYS A 38 3.40 -17.00 -3.84
CA CYS A 38 3.35 -15.71 -3.15
C CYS A 38 4.61 -14.89 -3.38
N ARG A 39 5.79 -15.54 -3.48
CA ARG A 39 7.05 -14.86 -3.82
C ARG A 39 7.06 -14.30 -5.25
N ARG A 40 6.45 -14.99 -6.22
CA ARG A 40 6.31 -14.50 -7.60
C ARG A 40 5.33 -13.33 -7.66
N TYR A 41 4.18 -13.46 -7.00
CA TYR A 41 3.16 -12.42 -6.91
C TYR A 41 3.72 -11.12 -6.36
N LEU A 42 4.39 -11.15 -5.21
CA LEU A 42 4.99 -9.94 -4.61
C LEU A 42 6.08 -9.30 -5.48
N ARG A 43 6.81 -10.10 -6.28
CA ARG A 43 7.79 -9.56 -7.23
C ARG A 43 7.10 -8.81 -8.37
N GLN A 44 6.02 -9.37 -8.93
CA GLN A 44 5.20 -8.68 -9.93
C GLN A 44 4.55 -7.42 -9.36
N LEU A 45 3.99 -7.50 -8.15
CA LEU A 45 3.37 -6.35 -7.48
C LEU A 45 4.38 -5.23 -7.24
N ARG A 46 5.59 -5.54 -6.76
CA ARG A 46 6.66 -4.54 -6.60
C ARG A 46 7.14 -3.95 -7.92
N ALA A 47 7.25 -4.76 -8.98
CA ALA A 47 7.65 -4.27 -10.29
C ALA A 47 6.58 -3.33 -10.86
N LEU A 48 5.30 -3.68 -10.69
CA LEU A 48 4.18 -2.84 -11.08
C LEU A 48 4.17 -1.52 -10.29
N LEU A 49 4.27 -1.59 -8.96
CA LEU A 49 4.31 -0.39 -8.11
C LEU A 49 5.55 0.48 -8.35
N GLY A 50 6.69 -0.11 -8.71
CA GLY A 50 7.89 0.64 -9.10
C GLY A 50 7.79 1.29 -10.48
N SER A 51 6.90 0.81 -11.35
CA SER A 51 6.62 1.43 -12.65
C SER A 51 5.57 2.54 -12.57
N LEU A 52 4.77 2.57 -11.51
CA LEU A 52 3.87 3.68 -11.25
C LEU A 52 4.70 4.87 -10.74
N PRO A 53 4.43 6.10 -11.21
CA PRO A 53 5.01 7.29 -10.62
C PRO A 53 4.55 7.35 -9.17
N ARG A 54 5.47 7.06 -8.24
CA ARG A 54 5.17 7.18 -6.82
C ARG A 54 5.11 8.68 -6.52
N GLN A 55 3.90 9.19 -6.36
CA GLN A 55 3.67 10.56 -5.92
C GLN A 55 3.91 10.59 -4.40
N GLU A 56 5.20 10.69 -4.03
CA GLU A 56 5.68 10.92 -2.66
C GLU A 56 5.69 12.40 -2.31
N ASP A 57 4.95 13.24 -3.05
CA ASP A 57 4.76 14.61 -2.64
C ASP A 57 4.03 14.55 -1.29
N ALA A 58 4.76 14.86 -0.21
CA ALA A 58 4.14 15.28 1.02
C ALA A 58 3.18 16.40 0.62
N LEU A 59 1.88 16.10 0.63
CA LEU A 59 0.86 17.04 0.22
C LEU A 59 1.02 18.26 1.12
N ASP A 60 1.59 19.32 0.56
CA ASP A 60 1.71 20.59 1.23
C ASP A 60 0.31 21.03 1.65
N ASP A 61 0.12 21.36 2.93
CA ASP A 61 -1.18 21.69 3.50
C ASP A 61 -1.86 22.82 2.70
N ALA A 62 -1.09 23.73 2.09
CA ALA A 62 -1.64 24.79 1.25
C ALA A 62 -2.21 24.28 -0.08
N ARG A 63 -1.62 23.24 -0.71
CA ARG A 63 -2.21 22.59 -1.89
C ARG A 63 -3.48 21.84 -1.54
N THR A 64 -3.51 21.16 -0.39
CA THR A 64 -4.71 20.47 0.09
C THR A 64 -5.85 21.48 0.28
N GLN A 65 -5.56 22.60 0.95
CA GLN A 65 -6.54 23.67 1.16
C GLN A 65 -7.04 24.29 -0.16
N ALA A 66 -6.15 24.49 -1.13
CA ALA A 66 -6.53 25.04 -2.44
C ALA A 66 -7.41 24.11 -3.27
N ILE A 67 -7.33 22.79 -3.07
CA ILE A 67 -8.23 21.82 -3.69
C ILE A 67 -9.57 21.79 -2.96
N LEU A 68 -9.57 21.84 -1.63
CA LEU A 68 -10.79 21.91 -0.82
C LEU A 68 -11.63 23.14 -1.16
N ASP A 69 -11.00 24.31 -1.30
CA ASP A 69 -11.67 25.56 -1.68
C ASP A 69 -12.35 25.47 -3.06
N LYS A 70 -11.74 24.74 -4.00
CA LYS A 70 -12.34 24.49 -5.33
C LYS A 70 -13.47 23.47 -5.32
N LEU A 71 -13.51 22.60 -4.32
CA LEU A 71 -14.51 21.55 -4.18
C LEU A 71 -15.70 21.99 -3.32
N ASP A 72 -15.59 23.11 -2.60
CA ASP A 72 -16.71 23.74 -1.93
C ASP A 72 -17.47 24.60 -2.97
N PRO A 73 -18.57 24.12 -3.57
CA PRO A 73 -19.41 25.01 -4.35
C PRO A 73 -19.92 26.11 -3.42
N PRO A 74 -20.12 27.36 -3.89
CA PRO A 74 -20.78 28.37 -3.09
C PRO A 74 -22.14 27.79 -2.69
N GLN A 75 -22.31 27.52 -1.40
CA GLN A 75 -23.60 27.23 -0.79
C GLN A 75 -24.46 28.46 -1.04
N SER A 76 -25.15 28.46 -2.18
CA SER A 76 -26.14 29.46 -2.55
C SER A 76 -27.29 29.34 -1.56
N HIS A 77 -27.25 30.24 -0.58
CA HIS A 77 -28.37 30.60 0.28
C HIS A 77 -29.54 31.17 -0.55
#